data_AF-A0A8K0TMY6-F1
#
_entry.id   AF-A0A8K0TMY6-F1
#
_cell.length_a   1.000
_cell.length_b   1.000
_cell.length_c   1.000
_cell.angle_alpha   90.00
_cell.angle_beta   90.00
_cell.angle_gamma   90.00
#
_symmetry.space_group_name_H-M   'P 1'
#
loop_
_entity.id
_entity.type
_entity.pdbx_description
1 polymer ?
#
loop_
_entity_poly.entity_id
_entity_poly.type
_entity_poly.pdbx_seq_one_letter_code
_entity_poly.pdbx_strand_id
1 'polypeptide(L)'
;MSENMRIIDPSQLADFKRPENTEDGHVTLALLHPLSTKEMFARCRTNTPDVIRNQYGEACGTTNVETLNLDPLTAAWRKAVKEVAPTKKITFDITLPQVPREQEEDRQSLIHWDVDPPRRGGFCVRSPAVMRLVAALATATRMRTGGEVSFKLTCDRAHHPREAAMERMGKHLEHLAKHEPVK
;
A
#
# COMPACT_ATOMS: atom_id res chain seq x y z
N MET A 1 -15.55 23.31 -5.16
CA MET A 1 -14.76 22.21 -5.74
C MET A 1 -13.82 21.74 -4.66
N SER A 2 -14.09 20.59 -4.02
CA SER A 2 -13.28 20.12 -2.90
C SER A 2 -11.96 19.57 -3.45
N GLU A 3 -10.84 20.19 -3.08
CA GLU A 3 -9.51 19.67 -3.38
C GLU A 3 -9.34 18.28 -2.75
N ASN A 4 -9.33 17.24 -3.57
CA ASN A 4 -8.94 15.90 -3.15
C ASN A 4 -7.41 15.89 -3.02
N MET A 5 -6.90 15.92 -1.80
CA MET A 5 -5.46 15.95 -1.59
C MET A 5 -4.88 14.54 -1.68
N ARG A 6 -3.94 14.34 -2.61
CA ARG A 6 -3.22 13.08 -2.82
C ARG A 6 -1.85 13.15 -2.17
N ILE A 7 -1.65 12.30 -1.18
CA ILE A 7 -0.41 12.18 -0.43
C ILE A 7 0.35 10.98 -0.99
N ILE A 8 1.55 11.25 -1.49
CA ILE A 8 2.39 10.26 -2.17
C ILE A 8 3.59 9.83 -1.33
N ASP A 9 3.89 10.55 -0.25
CA ASP A 9 4.96 10.23 0.70
C ASP A 9 4.47 10.36 2.16
N PRO A 10 4.87 9.46 3.08
CA PRO A 10 4.51 9.56 4.50
C PRO A 10 4.96 10.88 5.15
N SER A 11 6.05 11.49 4.69
CA SER A 11 6.55 12.76 5.23
C SER A 11 5.61 13.92 4.90
N GLN A 12 4.97 13.90 3.73
CA GLN A 12 3.96 14.90 3.36
C GLN A 12 2.73 14.85 4.25
N LEU A 13 2.43 13.66 4.79
CA LEU A 13 1.37 13.52 5.78
C LEU A 13 1.81 14.17 7.10
N ALA A 14 3.06 14.05 7.55
CA ALA A 14 3.52 14.73 8.78
C ALA A 14 3.47 16.27 8.68
N ASP A 15 3.71 16.84 7.50
CA ASP A 15 3.60 18.28 7.24
C ASP A 15 2.15 18.76 7.05
N PHE A 16 1.16 17.87 7.14
CA PHE A 16 -0.25 18.21 6.98
C PHE A 16 -0.76 19.09 8.13
N LYS A 17 -0.76 20.41 7.90
CA LYS A 17 -1.58 21.36 8.64
C LYS A 17 -2.96 21.40 8.00
N ARG A 18 -3.94 20.80 8.67
CA ARG A 18 -5.36 20.88 8.29
C ARG A 18 -5.76 22.36 8.16
N PRO A 19 -6.20 22.84 6.99
CA PRO A 19 -6.78 24.17 6.90
C PRO A 19 -8.05 24.21 7.76
N GLU A 20 -8.17 25.24 8.62
CA GLU A 20 -9.22 25.39 9.64
C GLU A 20 -10.66 25.37 9.11
N ASN A 21 -10.87 25.42 7.79
CA ASN A 21 -12.19 25.62 7.16
C ASN A 21 -12.63 24.51 6.19
N THR A 22 -12.12 23.28 6.30
CA THR A 22 -12.61 22.17 5.44
C THR A 22 -13.32 21.11 6.29
N GLU A 23 -14.64 21.27 6.39
CA GLU A 23 -15.55 20.34 7.08
C GLU A 23 -15.59 18.94 6.45
N ASP A 24 -14.92 18.74 5.30
CA ASP A 24 -14.98 17.49 4.55
C ASP A 24 -13.64 17.14 3.88
N GLY A 25 -12.55 17.17 4.66
CA GLY A 25 -11.22 16.77 4.19
C GLY A 25 -11.21 15.30 3.73
N HIS A 26 -11.12 15.10 2.42
CA HIS A 26 -10.93 13.78 1.80
C HIS A 26 -9.46 13.63 1.40
N VAL A 27 -8.83 12.57 1.91
CA VAL A 27 -7.39 12.32 1.70
C VAL A 27 -7.19 11.03 0.92
N THR A 28 -6.41 11.10 -0.15
CA THR A 28 -5.96 9.91 -0.88
C THR A 28 -4.52 9.58 -0.50
N LEU A 29 -4.29 8.39 0.04
CA LEU A 29 -2.97 7.88 0.41
C LEU A 29 -2.46 6.94 -0.68
N ALA A 30 -1.45 7.35 -1.46
CA ALA A 30 -0.81 6.50 -2.45
C ALA A 30 0.24 5.60 -1.79
N LEU A 31 -0.22 4.48 -1.24
CA LEU A 31 0.52 3.66 -0.28
C LEU A 31 1.83 3.08 -0.83
N LEU A 32 1.83 2.71 -2.12
CA LEU A 32 2.98 2.06 -2.77
C LEU A 32 3.87 3.04 -3.54
N HIS A 33 3.45 4.29 -3.71
CA HIS A 33 4.24 5.30 -4.41
C HIS A 33 5.62 5.58 -3.78
N PRO A 34 5.80 5.52 -2.44
CA PRO A 34 7.12 5.66 -1.82
C PRO A 34 8.14 4.63 -2.31
N LEU A 35 7.71 3.46 -2.82
CA LEU A 35 8.60 2.46 -3.38
C LEU A 35 9.32 2.94 -4.67
N SER A 36 8.88 4.05 -5.27
CA SER A 36 9.62 4.71 -6.37
C SER A 36 10.91 5.37 -5.89
N THR A 37 11.02 5.68 -4.59
CA THR A 37 12.19 6.34 -4.03
C THR A 37 13.28 5.31 -3.72
N LYS A 38 14.52 5.62 -4.10
CA LYS A 38 15.67 4.74 -3.86
C LYS A 38 15.84 4.37 -2.38
N GLU A 39 15.55 5.30 -1.48
CA GLU A 39 15.68 5.09 -0.03
C GLU A 39 14.65 4.09 0.50
N MET A 40 13.35 4.33 0.28
CA MET A 40 12.31 3.42 0.76
C MET A 40 12.42 2.05 0.08
N PHE A 41 12.74 2.04 -1.21
CA PHE A 41 12.96 0.83 -1.95
C PHE A 41 14.09 -0.01 -1.33
N ALA A 42 15.25 0.59 -1.05
CA ALA A 42 16.37 -0.09 -0.41
C ALA A 42 16.02 -0.65 0.98
N ARG A 43 15.16 0.03 1.75
CA ARG A 43 14.70 -0.46 3.07
C ARG A 43 13.75 -1.65 2.95
N CYS A 44 12.96 -1.71 1.90
CA CYS A 44 12.01 -2.79 1.63
C CYS A 44 12.65 -4.01 0.94
N ARG A 45 13.88 -3.89 0.42
CA ARG A 45 14.61 -5.03 -0.14
C ARG A 45 15.04 -6.02 0.94
N THR A 46 14.90 -7.29 0.64
CA THR A 46 15.34 -8.40 1.50
C THR A 46 16.72 -8.91 1.06
N ASN A 47 17.16 -8.58 -0.16
CA ASN A 47 18.39 -9.05 -0.80
C ASN A 47 18.52 -10.58 -0.83
N THR A 48 17.40 -11.29 -0.68
CA THR A 48 17.33 -12.75 -0.71
C THR A 48 16.43 -13.17 -1.85
N PRO A 49 16.94 -13.91 -2.86
CA PRO A 49 16.10 -14.44 -3.92
C PRO A 49 15.06 -15.41 -3.33
N ASP A 50 13.84 -15.38 -3.86
CA ASP A 50 12.78 -16.26 -3.37
C ASP A 50 13.09 -17.72 -3.75
N VAL A 51 12.81 -18.64 -2.82
CA VAL A 51 12.99 -20.08 -3.02
C VAL A 51 11.77 -20.65 -3.72
N ILE A 52 11.98 -21.26 -4.89
CA ILE A 52 10.96 -22.03 -5.58
C ILE A 52 10.79 -23.35 -4.83
N ARG A 53 9.55 -23.67 -4.49
CA ARG A 53 9.20 -24.94 -3.84
C ARG A 53 8.39 -25.81 -4.77
N ASN A 54 8.65 -27.12 -4.76
CA ASN A 54 7.88 -28.11 -5.51
C ASN A 54 6.51 -28.35 -4.85
N GLN A 55 5.70 -29.22 -5.46
CA GLN A 55 4.38 -29.61 -4.93
C GLN A 55 4.41 -30.28 -3.54
N TYR A 56 5.58 -30.74 -3.10
CA TYR A 56 5.83 -31.33 -1.78
C TYR A 56 6.40 -30.32 -0.78
N GLY A 57 6.58 -29.06 -1.18
CA GLY A 57 7.11 -27.98 -0.35
C GLY A 57 8.64 -27.95 -0.24
N GLU A 58 9.34 -28.79 -1.00
CA GLU A 58 10.81 -28.87 -1.00
C GLU A 58 11.41 -27.82 -1.93
N ALA A 59 12.54 -27.24 -1.54
CA ALA A 59 13.25 -26.26 -2.36
C ALA A 59 13.78 -26.91 -3.65
N CYS A 60 13.33 -26.43 -4.81
CA CYS A 60 13.73 -26.93 -6.13
C CYS A 60 14.44 -25.89 -7.00
N GLY A 61 14.67 -24.68 -6.47
CA GLY A 61 15.44 -23.64 -7.13
C GLY A 61 15.25 -22.27 -6.49
N THR A 62 15.83 -21.25 -7.12
CA THR A 62 15.62 -19.85 -6.77
C THR A 62 15.00 -19.13 -7.97
N THR A 63 14.08 -18.20 -7.72
CA THR A 63 13.56 -17.33 -8.76
C THR A 63 14.38 -16.05 -8.84
N ASN A 64 14.39 -15.42 -10.02
CA ASN A 64 14.94 -14.08 -10.22
C ASN A 64 13.98 -12.99 -9.72
N VAL A 65 12.94 -13.37 -8.97
CA VAL A 65 12.00 -12.47 -8.32
C VAL A 65 12.35 -12.37 -6.83
N GLU A 66 12.45 -11.14 -6.34
CA GLU A 66 12.66 -10.85 -4.92
C GLU A 66 11.37 -10.28 -4.33
N THR A 67 10.80 -10.93 -3.32
CA THR A 67 9.66 -10.39 -2.58
C THR A 67 10.11 -9.24 -1.67
N LEU A 68 9.48 -8.07 -1.86
CA LEU A 68 9.71 -6.90 -1.03
C LEU A 68 9.05 -7.06 0.35
N ASN A 69 9.80 -6.71 1.40
CA ASN A 69 9.25 -6.58 2.74
C ASN A 69 8.61 -5.19 2.90
N LEU A 70 7.29 -5.13 3.08
CA LEU A 70 6.56 -3.88 3.29
C LEU A 70 6.48 -3.41 4.74
N ASP A 71 7.12 -4.09 5.69
CA ASP A 71 7.13 -3.68 7.09
C ASP A 71 7.71 -2.27 7.31
N PRO A 72 8.82 -1.86 6.67
CA PRO A 72 9.36 -0.51 6.81
C PRO A 72 8.38 0.56 6.29
N LEU A 73 7.73 0.28 5.16
CA LEU A 73 6.71 1.14 4.58
C LEU A 73 5.49 1.24 5.50
N THR A 74 5.10 0.12 6.12
CA THR A 74 3.99 0.06 7.08
C THR A 74 4.29 0.88 8.33
N ALA A 75 5.51 0.80 8.85
CA ALA A 75 5.94 1.60 9.99
C ALA A 75 5.93 3.10 9.66
N ALA A 76 6.42 3.49 8.48
CA ALA A 76 6.43 4.88 8.03
C ALA A 76 5.01 5.45 7.92
N TRP A 77 4.10 4.75 7.24
CA TRP A 77 2.71 5.17 7.13
C TRP A 77 1.99 5.21 8.48
N ARG A 78 2.20 4.23 9.36
CA ARG A 78 1.61 4.25 10.71
C ARG A 78 2.07 5.44 11.53
N LYS A 79 3.37 5.77 11.46
CA LYS A 79 3.92 6.94 12.15
C LYS A 79 3.29 8.22 11.63
N ALA A 80 3.25 8.39 10.31
CA ALA A 80 2.69 9.57 9.68
C ALA A 80 1.18 9.73 9.94
N VAL A 81 0.41 8.65 9.86
CA VAL A 81 -1.02 8.65 10.21
C VAL A 81 -1.24 9.03 11.67
N LYS A 82 -0.33 8.64 12.58
CA LYS A 82 -0.40 9.00 14.01
C LYS A 82 -0.17 10.49 14.28
N GLU A 83 0.64 11.16 13.46
CA GLU A 83 0.99 12.57 13.63
C GLU A 83 -0.12 13.50 13.11
N VAL A 84 -0.97 13.02 12.21
CA VAL A 84 -2.04 13.81 11.58
C VAL A 84 -3.35 13.78 12.36
N ALA A 85 -4.14 14.86 12.25
CA ALA A 85 -5.49 14.92 12.77
C ALA A 85 -6.40 13.85 12.12
N PRO A 86 -7.28 13.19 12.89
CA PRO A 86 -8.16 12.15 12.36
C PRO A 86 -9.04 12.70 11.23
N THR A 87 -8.99 12.01 10.09
CA THR A 87 -9.72 12.36 8.87
C THR A 87 -10.87 11.37 8.68
N LYS A 88 -12.06 11.86 8.33
CA LYS A 88 -13.28 11.04 8.21
C LYS A 88 -13.41 10.32 6.87
N LYS A 89 -12.72 10.78 5.82
CA LYS A 89 -12.79 10.17 4.48
C LYS A 89 -11.39 9.90 3.95
N ILE A 90 -11.03 8.63 3.78
CA ILE A 90 -9.71 8.21 3.30
C ILE A 90 -9.85 7.27 2.11
N THR A 91 -9.14 7.57 1.02
CA THR A 91 -8.95 6.65 -0.11
C THR A 91 -7.55 6.07 -0.06
N PHE A 92 -7.43 4.75 0.00
CA PHE A 92 -6.17 4.04 -0.14
C PHE A 92 -5.93 3.74 -1.62
N ASP A 93 -4.93 4.39 -2.20
CA ASP A 93 -4.46 4.10 -3.55
C ASP A 93 -3.28 3.12 -3.47
N ILE A 94 -3.51 1.91 -3.98
CA ILE A 94 -2.52 0.82 -4.01
C ILE A 94 -1.93 0.64 -5.40
N THR A 95 -2.05 1.62 -6.29
CA THR A 95 -1.45 1.55 -7.62
C THR A 95 0.07 1.42 -7.50
N LEU A 96 0.64 0.43 -8.19
CA LEU A 96 2.08 0.25 -8.24
C LEU A 96 2.75 1.44 -8.94
N PRO A 97 3.90 1.91 -8.46
CA PRO A 97 4.62 2.97 -9.13
C PRO A 97 5.11 2.48 -10.49
N GLN A 98 4.90 3.30 -11.52
CA GLN A 98 5.52 3.07 -12.82
C GLN A 98 6.93 3.65 -12.79
N VAL A 99 7.95 2.82 -13.03
CA VAL A 99 9.31 3.32 -13.26
C VAL A 99 9.35 3.91 -14.68
N PRO A 100 9.86 5.15 -14.87
CA PRO A 100 9.96 5.74 -16.20
C PRO A 100 10.78 4.85 -17.14
N ARG A 101 10.28 4.63 -18.37
CA ARG A 101 10.91 3.74 -19.36
C ARG A 101 12.37 4.08 -19.69
N GLU A 102 12.78 5.33 -19.47
CA GLU A 102 14.13 5.80 -19.72
C GLU A 102 15.17 5.26 -18.72
N GLN A 103 14.72 4.60 -17.64
CA GLN A 103 15.56 3.85 -16.68
C GLN A 103 15.43 2.31 -16.86
N GLU A 104 14.85 1.82 -17.96
CA GLU A 104 14.69 0.38 -18.27
C GLU A 104 15.98 -0.38 -18.59
N GLU A 105 17.14 0.28 -18.60
CA GLU A 105 18.42 -0.45 -18.76
C GLU A 105 18.66 -1.42 -17.60
N ASP A 106 18.20 -1.08 -16.39
CA ASP A 106 18.09 -2.01 -15.27
C ASP A 106 16.75 -2.74 -15.33
N ARG A 107 16.70 -3.79 -16.16
CA ARG A 107 15.58 -4.76 -16.28
C ARG A 107 15.21 -5.49 -14.98
N GLN A 108 15.85 -5.13 -13.86
CA GLN A 108 15.56 -5.58 -12.50
C GLN A 108 14.59 -4.65 -11.77
N SER A 109 14.31 -3.43 -12.23
CA SER A 109 13.56 -2.40 -11.50
C SER A 109 12.03 -2.51 -11.54
N LEU A 110 11.46 -3.55 -12.17
CA LEU A 110 10.01 -3.71 -12.32
C LEU A 110 9.38 -4.28 -11.04
N ILE A 111 8.64 -3.42 -10.33
CA ILE A 111 7.77 -3.83 -9.23
C ILE A 111 6.46 -4.38 -9.81
N HIS A 112 6.11 -5.60 -9.43
CA HIS A 112 4.90 -6.29 -9.91
C HIS A 112 4.14 -6.95 -8.74
N TRP A 113 2.89 -7.34 -8.98
CA TRP A 113 2.10 -8.11 -8.02
C TRP A 113 2.44 -9.60 -8.07
N ASP A 114 2.19 -10.29 -6.96
CA ASP A 114 2.42 -11.74 -6.77
C ASP A 114 1.59 -12.68 -7.67
N VAL A 115 0.75 -12.14 -8.55
CA VAL A 115 -0.20 -12.89 -9.38
C VAL A 115 0.22 -13.09 -10.83
N ASP A 116 1.22 -12.37 -11.32
CA ASP A 116 1.80 -12.57 -12.65
C ASP A 116 3.27 -12.10 -12.70
N PRO A 117 4.21 -12.92 -12.20
CA PRO A 117 5.61 -12.53 -12.18
C PRO A 117 6.17 -12.48 -13.61
N PRO A 118 6.84 -11.38 -14.01
CA PRO A 118 7.47 -11.28 -15.31
C PRO A 118 8.57 -12.33 -15.46
N ARG A 119 8.67 -12.92 -16.66
CA ARG A 119 9.68 -13.95 -16.97
C ARG A 119 11.13 -13.51 -16.76
N ARG A 120 11.39 -12.20 -16.73
CA ARG A 120 12.74 -11.62 -16.61
C ARG A 120 13.19 -11.39 -15.16
N GLY A 121 12.37 -11.74 -14.17
CA GLY A 121 12.64 -11.42 -12.77
C GLY A 121 12.21 -10.00 -12.41
N GLY A 122 12.52 -9.56 -11.18
CA GLY A 122 12.15 -8.24 -10.68
C GLY A 122 11.73 -8.27 -9.21
N PHE A 123 10.96 -7.27 -8.80
CA PHE A 123 10.54 -7.11 -7.41
C PHE A 123 9.06 -7.38 -7.25
N CYS A 124 8.69 -8.26 -6.32
CA CYS A 124 7.31 -8.65 -6.10
C CYS A 124 6.75 -7.98 -4.85
N VAL A 125 5.59 -7.34 -5.01
CA VAL A 125 4.73 -6.91 -3.91
C VAL A 125 3.63 -7.93 -3.73
N ARG A 126 3.60 -8.54 -2.54
CA ARG A 126 2.57 -9.51 -2.19
C ARG A 126 1.24 -8.82 -1.87
N SER A 127 0.19 -9.20 -2.56
CA SER A 127 -1.17 -8.71 -2.30
C SER A 127 -1.54 -8.82 -0.81
N PRO A 128 -1.30 -9.96 -0.10
CA PRO A 128 -1.59 -10.06 1.33
C PRO A 128 -0.80 -9.10 2.23
N ALA A 129 0.38 -8.64 1.81
CA ALA A 129 1.16 -7.67 2.58
C ALA A 129 0.54 -6.26 2.46
N VAL A 130 0.16 -5.84 1.25
CA VAL A 130 -0.54 -4.57 1.02
C VAL A 130 -1.89 -4.54 1.74
N MET A 131 -2.60 -5.68 1.72
CA MET A 131 -3.87 -5.80 2.44
C MET A 131 -3.72 -5.62 3.95
N ARG A 132 -2.65 -6.16 4.56
CA ARG A 132 -2.34 -5.94 5.98
C ARG A 132 -1.98 -4.48 6.27
N LEU A 133 -1.26 -3.82 5.36
CA LEU A 133 -0.96 -2.38 5.46
C LEU A 133 -2.26 -1.55 5.48
N VAL A 134 -3.14 -1.74 4.50
CA VAL A 134 -4.43 -1.04 4.40
C VAL A 134 -5.26 -1.24 5.67
N ALA A 135 -5.43 -2.50 6.10
CA ALA A 135 -6.19 -2.81 7.31
C ALA A 135 -5.60 -2.11 8.55
N ALA A 136 -4.28 -2.15 8.72
CA ALA A 136 -3.63 -1.51 9.85
C ALA A 136 -3.84 0.01 9.89
N LEU A 137 -3.80 0.69 8.75
CA LEU A 137 -4.03 2.13 8.66
C LEU A 137 -5.50 2.48 8.88
N ALA A 138 -6.42 1.70 8.31
CA ALA A 138 -7.85 1.88 8.51
C ALA A 138 -8.24 1.71 9.99
N THR A 139 -7.74 0.65 10.64
CA THR A 139 -7.95 0.43 12.09
C THR A 139 -7.38 1.57 12.91
N ALA A 140 -6.14 1.98 12.66
CA ALA A 140 -5.50 3.09 13.38
C ALA A 140 -6.29 4.41 13.23
N THR A 141 -6.79 4.69 12.02
CA THR A 141 -7.61 5.88 11.78
C THR A 141 -8.93 5.79 12.53
N ARG A 142 -9.64 4.66 12.44
CA ARG A 142 -10.93 4.46 13.12
C ARG A 142 -10.82 4.66 14.63
N MET A 143 -9.80 4.06 15.25
CA MET A 143 -9.56 4.20 16.70
C MET A 143 -9.34 5.65 17.13
N ARG A 144 -8.83 6.51 16.23
CA ARG A 144 -8.56 7.92 16.52
C ARG A 144 -9.74 8.84 16.19
N THR A 145 -10.53 8.53 15.18
CA THR A 145 -11.67 9.38 14.78
C THR A 145 -12.86 9.23 15.73
N GLY A 146 -13.02 8.07 16.40
CA GLY A 146 -14.06 7.84 17.40
C GLY A 146 -15.51 7.98 16.88
N GLY A 147 -15.69 8.01 15.55
CA GLY A 147 -16.95 8.24 14.86
C GLY A 147 -16.94 7.63 13.47
N GLU A 148 -17.93 7.99 12.63
CA GLU A 148 -18.07 7.42 11.29
C GLU A 148 -16.89 7.79 10.38
N VAL A 149 -16.27 6.77 9.78
CA VAL A 149 -15.16 6.90 8.83
C VAL A 149 -15.50 6.16 7.54
N SER A 150 -15.27 6.81 6.41
CA SER A 150 -15.41 6.24 5.08
C SER A 150 -14.04 5.87 4.52
N PHE A 151 -13.89 4.61 4.12
CA PHE A 151 -12.70 4.10 3.46
C PHE A 151 -13.03 3.72 2.01
N LYS A 152 -12.14 4.08 1.09
CA LYS A 152 -12.18 3.63 -0.31
C LYS A 152 -10.85 2.99 -0.69
N LEU A 153 -10.88 2.08 -1.64
CA LEU A 153 -9.69 1.42 -2.18
C LEU A 153 -9.66 1.63 -3.69
N THR A 154 -8.54 2.14 -4.21
CA THR A 154 -8.32 2.34 -5.65
C THR A 154 -7.05 1.64 -6.12
N CYS A 155 -7.10 1.06 -7.30
CA CYS A 155 -5.96 0.44 -7.98
C CYS A 155 -6.14 0.68 -9.49
N ASP A 156 -5.07 0.99 -10.20
CA ASP A 156 -5.12 1.04 -11.67
C ASP A 156 -5.46 -0.33 -12.26
N ARG A 157 -6.32 -0.32 -13.30
CA ARG A 157 -6.92 -1.51 -13.92
C ARG A 157 -5.96 -2.36 -14.71
N ALA A 158 -4.88 -1.76 -15.19
CA ALA A 158 -3.94 -2.44 -16.07
C ALA A 158 -3.07 -3.50 -15.35
N HIS A 159 -2.93 -3.43 -14.02
CA HIS A 159 -2.00 -4.26 -13.25
C HIS A 159 -2.62 -4.74 -11.94
N HIS A 160 -3.87 -5.19 -11.96
CA HIS A 160 -4.60 -5.50 -10.73
C HIS A 160 -4.07 -6.74 -9.98
N PRO A 161 -4.02 -6.71 -8.63
CA PRO A 161 -4.04 -7.94 -7.86
C PRO A 161 -5.36 -8.69 -8.13
N ARG A 162 -5.41 -10.02 -7.95
CA ARG A 162 -6.62 -10.84 -8.20
C ARG A 162 -7.89 -10.11 -7.75
N GLU A 163 -8.86 -9.93 -8.64
CA GLU A 163 -10.09 -9.16 -8.42
C GLU A 163 -10.82 -9.58 -7.12
N ALA A 164 -10.85 -10.88 -6.82
CA ALA A 164 -11.40 -11.41 -5.57
C ALA A 164 -10.68 -10.93 -4.29
N ALA A 165 -9.38 -10.64 -4.34
CA ALA A 165 -8.63 -10.10 -3.21
C ALA A 165 -8.99 -8.62 -2.98
N MET A 166 -9.19 -7.84 -4.05
CA MET A 166 -9.66 -6.47 -3.99
C MET A 166 -11.09 -6.39 -3.43
N GLU A 167 -11.98 -7.25 -3.91
CA GLU A 167 -13.36 -7.32 -3.44
C GLU A 167 -13.42 -7.69 -1.94
N ARG A 168 -12.64 -8.68 -1.50
CA ARG A 168 -12.55 -9.06 -0.08
C ARG A 168 -12.07 -7.89 0.79
N MET A 169 -11.09 -7.12 0.31
CA MET A 169 -10.61 -5.95 1.05
C MET A 169 -11.64 -4.82 1.08
N GLY A 170 -12.32 -4.55 -0.04
CA GLY A 170 -13.43 -3.60 -0.07
C GLY A 170 -14.48 -3.93 0.99
N LYS A 171 -14.91 -5.21 1.04
CA LYS A 171 -15.85 -5.70 2.07
C LYS A 171 -15.28 -5.56 3.49
N HIS A 172 -14.00 -5.85 3.69
CA HIS A 172 -13.36 -5.69 5.00
C HIS A 172 -13.32 -4.23 5.46
N LEU A 173 -12.99 -3.30 4.56
CA LEU A 173 -13.00 -1.86 4.82
C LEU A 173 -14.40 -1.33 5.11
N GLU A 174 -15.42 -1.82 4.40
CA GLU A 174 -16.82 -1.48 4.69
C GLU A 174 -17.26 -2.01 6.05
N HIS A 175 -16.88 -3.24 6.41
CA HIS A 175 -17.17 -3.80 7.72
C HIS A 175 -16.47 -2.99 8.82
N LEU A 176 -15.19 -2.66 8.63
CA LEU A 176 -14.44 -1.77 9.50
C LEU A 176 -15.04 -0.37 9.56
N ALA A 177 -15.71 0.15 8.54
CA ALA A 177 -16.41 1.43 8.58
C ALA A 177 -17.71 1.37 9.39
N LYS A 178 -18.42 0.23 9.37
CA LYS A 178 -19.76 0.06 9.95
C LYS A 178 -19.77 -0.39 11.42
N HIS A 179 -18.78 -1.12 11.91
CA HIS A 179 -18.84 -1.73 13.26
C HIS A 179 -18.11 -0.95 14.36
N GLU A 180 -18.85 -0.52 15.39
CA GLU A 180 -18.33 0.14 16.60
C GLU A 180 -17.26 -0.73 17.29
N PRO A 181 -16.11 -0.17 17.73
CA PRO A 181 -15.21 -0.92 18.59
C PRO A 181 -15.94 -1.19 19.91
N VAL A 182 -16.17 -2.47 20.21
CA VAL A 182 -16.66 -2.89 21.51
C VAL A 182 -15.70 -2.32 22.56
N LYS A 183 -16.24 -1.44 23.41
CA LYS A 183 -15.53 -0.79 24.52
C LYS A 183 -15.02 -1.81 25.54
#